data_AF-A0A1F6D0K5-F1
#
_entry.id   AF-A0A1F6D0K5-F1
#
_cell.length_a   1.000
_cell.length_b   1.000
_cell.length_c   1.000
_cell.angle_alpha   90.00
_cell.angle_beta   90.00
_cell.angle_gamma   90.00
#
_symmetry.space_group_name_H-M   'P 1'
#
loop_
_entity.id
_entity.type
_entity.pdbx_description
1 polymer ?
#
loop_
_entity_poly.entity_id
_entity_poly.type
_entity_poly.pdbx_seq_one_letter_code
_entity_poly.pdbx_strand_id
1 'polypeptide(L)'
;MKHIFLSLAVAFLLIGGSLFLIAPDPAFAQARGIVPCSGPDCQVCHLTILAQNVIEFLVRVAFIVAALAFAVAGFFYFTTGANPGNVEKAHAIFKNTFIGLIFVLGSWLIIDVILHVLAGEGVRVFTQLDPSRCGSSSVAPAWQDPDKAAPWQDPDKLNANQGTSGTGGTAQPWQDPDKLPQAGTQPLGGTPTLGTKEIDARLAKTAPYASQNCSYAEQANIDNCNATRAVMAMESAGNPKAQEGNSRGLMQVEPATARQMDPSLRNLSDAQIQSLLVNNPDKNMELGNKYYGQLYTKYGDYDLATAAYNGGTKANEPSKDCPGLHKWECVWDSPGCYGTGKTDCKRNEGVDSYEPTRKYVPNVRAARERLDSAGN
;
A
#
# COMPACT_ATOMS: atom_id res chain seq x y z
N MET A 1 -16.87 52.11 0.29
CA MET A 1 -17.07 50.96 -0.62
C MET A 1 -15.76 50.41 -1.21
N LYS A 2 -14.86 51.23 -1.78
CA LYS A 2 -13.57 50.75 -2.36
C LYS A 2 -12.69 49.93 -1.38
N HIS A 3 -12.62 50.33 -0.11
CA HIS A 3 -11.85 49.60 0.92
C HIS A 3 -12.50 48.27 1.34
N ILE A 4 -13.83 48.16 1.31
CA ILE A 4 -14.55 46.93 1.68
C ILE A 4 -14.38 45.87 0.59
N PHE A 5 -14.43 46.28 -0.69
CA PHE A 5 -14.20 45.38 -1.83
C PHE A 5 -12.74 44.94 -1.95
N LEU A 6 -11.77 45.80 -1.63
CA LEU A 6 -10.36 45.42 -1.58
C LEU A 6 -10.08 44.39 -0.47
N SER A 7 -10.69 44.56 0.71
CA SER A 7 -10.58 43.60 1.81
C SER A 7 -11.27 42.26 1.50
N LEU A 8 -12.40 42.26 0.78
CA LEU A 8 -13.08 41.03 0.37
C LEU A 8 -12.33 40.28 -0.76
N ALA A 9 -11.71 40.99 -1.70
CA ALA A 9 -10.90 40.37 -2.75
C ALA A 9 -9.57 39.80 -2.20
N VAL A 10 -8.93 40.49 -1.25
CA VAL A 10 -7.76 39.98 -0.53
C VAL A 10 -8.15 38.81 0.38
N ALA A 11 -9.30 38.87 1.06
CA ALA A 11 -9.81 37.74 1.84
C ALA A 11 -10.19 36.54 0.95
N PHE A 12 -10.74 36.74 -0.25
CA PHE A 12 -11.06 35.64 -1.17
C PHE A 12 -9.81 35.02 -1.80
N LEU A 13 -8.75 35.82 -2.05
CA LEU A 13 -7.44 35.30 -2.47
C LEU A 13 -6.70 34.58 -1.33
N LEU A 14 -6.78 35.10 -0.10
CA LEU A 14 -6.15 34.49 1.07
C LEU A 14 -6.92 33.26 1.59
N ILE A 15 -8.25 33.22 1.50
CA ILE A 15 -9.10 32.13 1.98
C ILE A 15 -9.37 31.10 0.86
N GLY A 16 -9.56 31.54 -0.39
CA GLY A 16 -9.74 30.64 -1.54
C GLY A 16 -8.44 30.01 -2.02
N GLY A 17 -7.32 30.74 -1.92
CA GLY A 17 -5.98 30.19 -2.15
C GLY A 17 -5.52 29.24 -1.05
N SER A 18 -5.94 29.46 0.21
CA SER A 18 -5.62 28.55 1.31
C SER A 18 -6.55 27.34 1.39
N LEU A 19 -7.83 27.43 1.00
CA LEU A 19 -8.72 26.26 0.99
C LEU A 19 -8.31 25.19 -0.03
N PHE A 20 -7.61 25.56 -1.10
CA PHE A 20 -7.05 24.62 -2.09
C PHE A 20 -5.63 24.13 -1.70
N LEU A 21 -5.00 24.74 -0.70
CA LEU A 21 -3.70 24.33 -0.13
C LEU A 21 -3.80 23.53 1.18
N ILE A 22 -5.00 23.41 1.77
CA ILE A 22 -5.22 22.72 3.07
C ILE A 22 -6.01 21.41 2.93
N ALA A 23 -6.37 20.97 1.72
CA ALA A 23 -6.58 19.53 1.54
C ALA A 23 -5.18 18.89 1.61
N PRO A 24 -4.85 18.09 2.64
CA PRO A 24 -3.63 17.32 2.61
C PRO A 24 -3.83 16.26 1.52
N ASP A 25 -3.42 16.59 0.30
CA ASP A 25 -3.09 15.54 -0.64
C ASP A 25 -1.86 14.85 -0.04
N PRO A 26 -1.93 13.53 0.29
CA PRO A 26 -0.80 12.81 0.86
C PRO A 26 0.45 12.85 -0.04
N ALA A 27 0.35 13.36 -1.27
CA ALA A 27 1.47 13.66 -2.15
C ALA A 27 2.49 14.69 -1.62
N PHE A 28 2.18 15.48 -0.58
CA PHE A 28 3.10 16.51 -0.06
C PHE A 28 3.89 16.12 1.20
N ALA A 29 3.65 14.94 1.79
CA ALA A 29 4.42 14.48 2.96
C ALA A 29 5.74 13.77 2.58
N GLN A 30 5.94 13.47 1.30
CA GLN A 30 7.16 12.87 0.77
C GLN A 30 7.52 13.65 -0.50
N ALA A 31 8.36 14.67 -0.39
CA ALA A 31 8.96 15.28 -1.57
C ALA A 31 9.89 14.25 -2.25
N ARG A 32 9.31 13.32 -3.03
CA ARG A 32 10.07 12.52 -4.00
C ARG A 32 10.76 13.54 -4.91
N GLY A 33 12.09 13.60 -4.84
CA GLY A 33 12.87 14.48 -5.70
C GLY A 33 12.52 14.21 -7.17
N ILE A 34 12.61 15.24 -8.02
CA ILE A 34 12.37 15.11 -9.47
C ILE A 34 13.25 13.97 -10.03
N VAL A 35 14.48 13.84 -9.52
CA VAL A 35 15.42 12.76 -9.84
C VAL A 35 15.09 11.51 -9.00
N PRO A 36 14.72 10.38 -9.62
CA PRO A 36 14.25 9.18 -8.92
C PRO A 36 15.37 8.23 -8.46
N CYS A 37 16.64 8.57 -8.65
CA CYS A 37 17.78 7.73 -8.32
C CYS A 37 18.99 8.59 -7.90
N SER A 38 20.01 7.98 -7.30
CA SER A 38 21.27 8.65 -6.94
C SER A 38 22.44 7.70 -7.10
N GLY A 39 23.38 8.04 -8.00
CA GLY A 39 24.60 7.24 -8.22
C GLY A 39 24.50 6.22 -9.36
N PRO A 40 25.34 5.17 -9.36
CA PRO A 40 25.48 4.22 -10.48
C PRO A 40 24.26 3.30 -10.72
N ASP A 41 23.26 3.32 -9.84
CA ASP A 41 22.04 2.51 -9.96
C ASP A 41 20.98 3.15 -10.88
N CYS A 42 21.26 4.32 -11.45
CA CYS A 42 20.39 4.97 -12.44
C CYS A 42 20.38 4.21 -13.77
N GLN A 43 19.41 3.30 -13.93
CA GLN A 43 19.13 2.63 -15.20
C GLN A 43 18.31 3.51 -16.15
N VAL A 44 18.30 3.20 -17.46
CA VAL A 44 17.49 3.89 -18.49
C VAL A 44 16.00 3.92 -18.12
N CYS A 45 15.54 2.95 -17.34
CA CYS A 45 14.19 2.82 -16.80
C CYS A 45 13.84 3.96 -15.82
N HIS A 46 14.83 4.52 -15.13
CA HIS A 46 14.64 5.67 -14.25
C HIS A 46 14.48 6.98 -15.05
N LEU A 47 14.79 6.99 -16.35
CA LEU A 47 14.57 8.14 -17.23
C LEU A 47 13.08 8.37 -17.51
N THR A 48 12.28 7.30 -17.61
CA THR A 48 10.82 7.42 -17.85
C THR A 48 10.11 7.91 -16.59
N ILE A 49 10.55 7.46 -15.41
CA ILE A 49 10.07 7.96 -14.11
C ILE A 49 10.46 9.43 -13.92
N LEU A 50 11.71 9.79 -14.26
CA LEU A 50 12.17 11.18 -14.26
C LEU A 50 11.31 12.05 -15.19
N ALA A 51 11.05 11.59 -16.41
CA ALA A 51 10.21 12.31 -17.38
C ALA A 51 8.79 12.53 -16.84
N GLN A 52 8.20 11.51 -16.21
CA GLN A 52 6.89 11.61 -15.57
C GLN A 52 6.90 12.66 -14.44
N ASN A 53 7.89 12.60 -13.54
CA ASN A 53 8.03 13.56 -12.45
C ASN A 53 8.21 14.99 -12.96
N VAL A 54 8.97 15.17 -14.05
CA VAL A 54 9.16 16.48 -14.70
C VAL A 54 7.86 16.98 -15.32
N ILE A 55 7.13 16.12 -16.05
CA ILE A 55 5.85 16.50 -16.67
C ILE A 55 4.84 16.89 -15.58
N GLU A 56 4.72 16.10 -14.52
CA GLU A 56 3.83 16.41 -13.40
C GLU A 56 4.22 17.71 -12.70
N PHE A 57 5.51 17.94 -12.48
CA PHE A 57 6.00 19.18 -11.91
C PHE A 57 5.66 20.38 -12.80
N LEU A 58 5.91 20.28 -14.12
CA LEU A 58 5.62 21.35 -15.08
C LEU A 58 4.12 21.64 -15.20
N VAL A 59 3.27 20.60 -15.20
CA VAL A 59 1.81 20.76 -15.23
C VAL A 59 1.33 21.43 -13.93
N ARG A 60 1.83 21.02 -12.76
CA ARG A 60 1.50 21.68 -11.48
C ARG A 60 1.88 23.16 -11.50
N VAL A 61 3.09 23.48 -11.94
CA VAL A 61 3.53 24.89 -12.08
C VAL A 61 2.66 25.65 -13.07
N ALA A 62 2.30 25.04 -14.22
CA ALA A 62 1.42 25.65 -15.21
C ALA A 62 0.04 26.01 -14.65
N PHE A 63 -0.55 25.15 -13.82
CA PHE A 63 -1.83 25.44 -13.16
C PHE A 63 -1.73 26.60 -12.16
N ILE A 64 -0.64 26.69 -11.40
CA ILE A 64 -0.38 27.81 -10.48
C ILE A 64 -0.24 29.12 -11.26
N VAL A 65 0.55 29.11 -12.34
CA VAL A 65 0.73 30.27 -13.22
C VAL A 65 -0.60 30.67 -13.88
N ALA A 66 -1.40 29.71 -14.33
CA ALA A 66 -2.71 29.97 -14.92
C ALA A 66 -3.66 30.61 -13.91
N ALA A 67 -3.71 30.11 -12.67
CA ALA A 67 -4.52 30.70 -11.60
C ALA A 67 -4.14 32.17 -11.33
N LEU A 68 -2.84 32.47 -11.28
CA LEU A 68 -2.35 33.85 -11.12
C LEU A 68 -2.71 34.72 -12.33
N ALA A 69 -2.54 34.20 -13.56
CA ALA A 69 -2.88 34.93 -14.78
C ALA A 69 -4.38 35.25 -14.87
N PHE A 70 -5.25 34.31 -14.48
CA PHE A 70 -6.69 34.56 -14.40
C PHE A 70 -7.05 35.57 -13.31
N ALA A 71 -6.38 35.55 -12.16
CA ALA A 71 -6.55 36.56 -11.13
C ALA A 71 -6.17 37.97 -11.63
N VAL A 72 -5.04 38.09 -12.36
CA VAL A 72 -4.62 39.34 -13.00
C VAL A 72 -5.61 39.79 -14.07
N ALA A 73 -6.11 38.88 -14.90
CA ALA A 73 -7.14 39.20 -15.89
C ALA A 73 -8.43 39.71 -15.22
N GLY A 74 -8.85 39.08 -14.12
CA GLY A 74 -9.98 39.53 -13.31
C GLY A 74 -9.76 40.95 -12.78
N PHE A 75 -8.57 41.25 -12.25
CA PHE A 75 -8.23 42.59 -11.78
C PHE A 75 -8.33 43.66 -12.89
N PHE A 76 -7.81 43.37 -14.09
CA PHE A 76 -7.95 44.28 -15.23
C PHE A 76 -9.41 44.48 -15.64
N TYR A 77 -10.24 43.43 -15.56
CA TYR A 77 -11.67 43.50 -15.86
C TYR A 77 -12.44 44.40 -14.86
N PHE A 78 -12.11 44.34 -13.57
CA PHE A 78 -12.72 45.19 -12.54
C PHE A 78 -12.26 46.66 -12.61
N THR A 79 -11.08 46.93 -13.17
CA THR A 79 -10.51 48.29 -13.27
C THR A 79 -10.76 48.98 -14.61
N THR A 80 -11.69 48.46 -15.40
CA THR A 80 -12.11 49.00 -16.71
C THR A 80 -12.73 50.38 -16.62
N GLY A 81 -13.43 50.69 -15.52
CA GLY A 81 -13.97 52.03 -15.28
C GLY A 81 -12.92 53.13 -15.10
N ALA A 82 -11.66 52.78 -14.83
CA ALA A 82 -10.55 53.74 -14.69
C ALA A 82 -9.73 53.91 -15.99
N ASN A 83 -9.71 52.90 -16.85
CA ASN A 83 -9.10 52.97 -18.17
C ASN A 83 -9.82 51.99 -19.12
N PRO A 84 -10.51 52.47 -20.17
CA PRO A 84 -11.22 51.62 -21.13
C PRO A 84 -10.32 50.57 -21.80
N GLY A 85 -9.02 50.85 -21.97
CA GLY A 85 -8.04 49.93 -22.55
C GLY A 85 -7.75 48.69 -21.69
N ASN A 86 -8.20 48.65 -20.44
CA ASN A 86 -8.02 47.49 -19.57
C ASN A 86 -8.93 46.30 -19.96
N VAL A 87 -10.06 46.55 -20.65
CA VAL A 87 -10.93 45.48 -21.16
C VAL A 87 -10.18 44.62 -22.17
N GLU A 88 -9.46 45.28 -23.09
CA GLU A 88 -8.71 44.61 -24.15
C GLU A 88 -7.55 43.79 -23.57
N LYS A 89 -6.85 44.34 -22.57
CA LYS A 89 -5.79 43.62 -21.83
C LYS A 89 -6.33 42.40 -21.07
N ALA A 90 -7.47 42.53 -20.40
CA ALA A 90 -8.10 41.42 -19.69
C ALA A 90 -8.47 40.28 -20.64
N HIS A 91 -9.10 40.60 -21.78
CA HIS A 91 -9.43 39.60 -22.80
C HIS A 91 -8.19 38.94 -23.42
N ALA A 92 -7.11 39.70 -23.65
CA ALA A 92 -5.86 39.15 -24.17
C ALA A 92 -5.24 38.14 -23.19
N ILE A 93 -5.12 38.50 -21.91
CA ILE A 93 -4.57 37.61 -20.87
C ILE A 93 -5.45 36.36 -20.73
N PHE A 94 -6.77 36.54 -20.70
CA PHE A 94 -7.71 35.43 -20.55
C PHE A 94 -7.62 34.45 -21.73
N LYS A 95 -7.66 34.95 -22.97
CA LYS A 95 -7.56 34.11 -24.18
C LYS A 95 -6.21 33.39 -24.26
N ASN A 96 -5.11 34.10 -24.02
CA ASN A 96 -3.77 33.50 -24.09
C ASN A 96 -3.59 32.40 -23.03
N THR A 97 -4.06 32.65 -21.80
CA THR A 97 -3.99 31.66 -20.71
C THR A 97 -4.88 30.45 -20.99
N PHE A 98 -6.10 30.68 -21.50
CA PHE A 98 -7.04 29.62 -21.83
C PHE A 98 -6.53 28.73 -22.98
N ILE A 99 -5.98 29.34 -24.03
CA ILE A 99 -5.34 28.61 -25.13
C ILE A 99 -4.13 27.81 -24.62
N GLY A 100 -3.31 28.39 -23.75
CA GLY A 100 -2.19 27.70 -23.11
C GLY A 100 -2.64 26.46 -22.32
N LEU A 101 -3.72 26.58 -21.54
CA LEU A 101 -4.29 25.46 -20.79
C LEU A 101 -4.79 24.35 -21.71
N ILE A 102 -5.44 24.70 -22.83
CA ILE A 102 -5.86 23.73 -23.86
C ILE A 102 -4.66 23.02 -24.46
N PHE A 103 -3.56 23.71 -24.76
CA PHE A 103 -2.36 23.06 -25.28
C PHE A 103 -1.70 22.14 -24.24
N VAL A 104 -1.63 22.53 -22.97
CA VAL A 104 -1.06 21.69 -21.91
C VAL A 104 -1.89 20.41 -21.73
N LEU A 105 -3.21 20.56 -21.58
CA LEU A 105 -4.12 19.42 -21.39
C LEU A 105 -4.28 18.59 -22.67
N GLY A 106 -4.31 19.24 -23.82
CA GLY A 106 -4.40 18.61 -25.14
C GLY A 106 -3.14 17.84 -25.50
N SER A 107 -1.95 18.37 -25.21
CA SER A 107 -0.68 17.65 -25.45
C SER A 107 -0.61 16.37 -24.64
N TRP A 108 -1.03 16.43 -23.36
CA TRP A 108 -1.11 15.27 -22.50
C TRP A 108 -2.11 14.24 -23.04
N LEU A 109 -3.33 14.68 -23.39
CA LEU A 109 -4.38 13.82 -23.94
C LEU A 109 -3.98 13.17 -25.28
N ILE A 110 -3.31 13.90 -26.17
CA ILE A 110 -2.90 13.38 -27.47
C ILE A 110 -1.85 12.27 -27.31
N ILE A 111 -0.85 12.49 -26.45
CA ILE A 111 0.18 11.49 -26.18
C ILE A 111 -0.45 10.24 -25.53
N ASP A 112 -1.32 10.45 -24.55
CA ASP A 112 -2.06 9.39 -23.86
C ASP A 112 -2.87 8.54 -24.87
N VAL A 113 -3.66 9.17 -25.74
CA VAL A 113 -4.47 8.46 -26.74
C VAL A 113 -3.60 7.68 -27.72
N ILE A 114 -2.51 8.26 -28.23
CA ILE A 114 -1.61 7.57 -29.17
C ILE A 114 -0.97 6.36 -28.52
N LEU A 115 -0.45 6.51 -27.30
CA LEU A 115 0.21 5.42 -26.57
C LEU A 115 -0.77 4.28 -26.25
N HIS A 116 -2.00 4.59 -25.83
CA HIS A 116 -3.00 3.57 -25.54
C HIS A 116 -3.48 2.83 -26.79
N VAL A 117 -3.72 3.53 -27.91
CA VAL A 117 -4.11 2.92 -29.19
C VAL A 117 -3.02 1.98 -29.70
N LEU A 118 -1.75 2.36 -29.58
CA LEU A 118 -0.62 1.51 -29.97
C LEU A 118 -0.37 0.35 -29.00
N ALA A 119 -0.66 0.53 -27.71
CA ALA A 119 -0.50 -0.50 -26.68
C ALA A 119 -1.65 -1.52 -26.64
N GLY A 120 -2.75 -1.30 -27.37
CA GLY A 120 -3.92 -2.18 -27.38
C GLY A 120 -4.74 -2.15 -26.08
N GLU A 121 -4.54 -1.13 -25.25
CA GLU A 121 -5.24 -0.93 -23.98
C GLU A 121 -6.36 0.11 -24.14
N GLY A 122 -7.47 -0.06 -23.43
CA GLY A 122 -8.56 0.93 -23.42
C GLY A 122 -8.10 2.27 -22.81
N VAL A 123 -8.55 3.39 -23.37
CA VAL A 123 -8.18 4.75 -22.94
C VAL A 123 -8.53 4.96 -21.46
N ARG A 124 -7.53 5.21 -20.62
CA ARG A 124 -7.72 5.60 -19.22
C ARG A 124 -7.51 7.09 -19.07
N VAL A 125 -8.45 7.79 -18.45
CA VAL A 125 -8.26 9.21 -18.09
C VAL A 125 -7.25 9.24 -16.95
N PHE A 126 -6.04 9.72 -17.26
CA PHE A 126 -4.81 9.75 -16.46
C PHE A 126 -3.91 8.51 -16.63
N THR A 127 -3.23 8.37 -17.78
CA THR A 127 -2.11 7.45 -17.92
C THR A 127 -0.97 7.81 -16.97
N GLN A 128 -0.82 7.01 -15.91
CA GLN A 128 0.47 6.88 -15.25
C GLN A 128 1.33 6.03 -16.17
N LEU A 129 2.50 6.55 -16.58
CA LEU A 129 3.50 5.75 -17.28
C LEU A 129 3.85 4.58 -16.38
N ASP A 130 3.41 3.36 -16.74
CA ASP A 130 3.64 2.17 -15.95
C ASP A 130 5.16 1.84 -15.94
N PRO A 131 5.86 1.99 -14.80
CA PRO A 131 7.28 1.68 -14.71
C PRO A 131 7.58 0.19 -14.96
N SER A 132 6.57 -0.68 -14.87
CA SER A 132 6.70 -2.13 -15.12
C SER A 132 7.09 -2.46 -16.57
N ARG A 133 6.80 -1.57 -17.52
CA ARG A 133 7.21 -1.75 -18.93
C ARG A 133 8.70 -1.48 -19.18
N CYS A 134 9.40 -0.92 -18.21
CA CYS A 134 10.85 -0.80 -18.23
C CYS A 134 11.54 -1.94 -17.45
N GLY A 135 10.82 -3.02 -17.14
CA GLY A 135 11.33 -4.20 -16.45
C GLY A 135 11.10 -5.50 -17.22
N SER A 136 11.40 -5.55 -18.52
CA SER A 136 11.48 -6.83 -19.25
C SER A 136 12.28 -6.77 -20.56
N SER A 137 13.29 -5.91 -20.63
CA SER A 137 14.45 -6.26 -21.46
C SER A 137 15.44 -6.98 -20.56
N SER A 138 15.24 -8.29 -20.42
CA SER A 138 16.39 -9.16 -20.53
C SER A 138 17.03 -8.82 -21.88
N VAL A 139 17.97 -7.87 -21.88
CA VAL A 139 19.13 -8.06 -22.74
C VAL A 139 19.68 -9.38 -22.26
N ALA A 140 19.34 -10.45 -22.95
CA ALA A 140 20.00 -11.72 -22.79
C ALA A 140 21.50 -11.39 -22.81
N PRO A 141 22.28 -11.74 -21.77
CA PRO A 141 23.71 -11.74 -21.96
C PRO A 141 23.96 -12.72 -23.11
N ALA A 142 24.28 -12.16 -24.27
CA ALA A 142 24.89 -12.89 -25.34
C ALA A 142 26.14 -13.54 -24.74
N TRP A 143 26.17 -14.88 -24.76
CA TRP A 143 27.29 -15.74 -24.39
C TRP A 143 27.71 -15.71 -22.90
N GLN A 144 27.02 -16.51 -22.08
CA GLN A 144 27.69 -17.13 -20.93
C GLN A 144 27.95 -18.61 -21.26
N ASP A 145 29.24 -18.88 -21.43
CA ASP A 145 29.89 -20.17 -21.56
C ASP A 145 29.44 -21.15 -20.44
N PRO A 146 28.95 -22.37 -20.76
CA PRO A 146 28.47 -23.32 -19.76
C PRO A 146 29.55 -23.92 -18.84
N ASP A 147 30.84 -23.59 -19.04
CA ASP A 147 31.93 -24.29 -18.33
C ASP A 147 32.54 -23.52 -17.15
N LYS A 148 31.88 -22.47 -16.62
CA LYS A 148 32.35 -21.76 -15.40
C LYS A 148 31.26 -21.59 -14.35
N ALA A 149 30.80 -22.71 -13.80
CA ALA A 149 30.23 -22.74 -12.46
C ALA A 149 31.30 -22.30 -11.44
N ALA A 150 31.02 -21.23 -10.68
CA ALA A 150 31.86 -20.85 -9.56
C ALA A 150 31.73 -21.88 -8.41
N PRO A 151 32.81 -22.18 -7.65
CA PRO A 151 32.80 -23.23 -6.63
C PRO A 151 32.05 -22.79 -5.36
N TRP A 152 31.47 -23.78 -4.67
CA TRP A 152 30.87 -23.66 -3.34
C TRP A 152 31.76 -22.86 -2.36
N GLN A 153 31.19 -21.82 -1.73
CA GLN A 153 31.81 -21.15 -0.60
C GLN A 153 31.22 -21.69 0.72
N ASP A 154 32.14 -22.09 1.60
CA ASP A 154 31.92 -22.65 2.94
C ASP A 154 31.46 -21.56 3.94
N PRO A 155 30.32 -21.74 4.64
CA PRO A 155 29.77 -20.73 5.55
C PRO A 155 30.43 -20.65 6.94
N ASP A 156 31.45 -21.44 7.27
CA ASP A 156 31.95 -21.54 8.65
C ASP A 156 33.12 -20.62 9.03
N LYS A 157 33.37 -19.51 8.32
CA LYS A 157 34.38 -18.51 8.74
C LYS A 157 34.00 -17.07 8.42
N LEU A 158 33.36 -16.38 9.37
CA LEU A 158 33.64 -14.98 9.71
C LEU A 158 33.20 -14.68 11.15
N ASN A 159 34.17 -14.23 11.93
CA ASN A 159 34.16 -14.08 13.39
C ASN A 159 33.69 -12.69 13.85
N ALA A 160 33.14 -12.69 15.06
CA ALA A 160 32.81 -11.68 16.04
C ALA A 160 33.43 -10.26 16.03
N ASN A 161 32.64 -9.42 16.70
CA ASN A 161 32.95 -8.36 17.67
C ASN A 161 32.88 -6.87 17.27
N GLN A 162 32.15 -6.15 18.15
CA GLN A 162 32.13 -4.72 18.52
C GLN A 162 30.84 -3.98 18.08
N GLY A 163 30.07 -3.25 18.90
CA GLY A 163 30.14 -2.88 20.32
C GLY A 163 29.23 -1.65 20.59
N THR A 164 28.33 -1.77 21.59
CA THR A 164 27.86 -0.77 22.59
C THR A 164 27.29 0.64 22.23
N SER A 165 26.04 0.86 22.67
CA SER A 165 25.44 1.96 23.48
C SER A 165 25.52 3.46 23.09
N GLY A 166 24.36 4.14 23.13
CA GLY A 166 24.22 5.60 23.34
C GLY A 166 22.75 6.07 23.44
N THR A 167 22.44 6.90 24.44
CA THR A 167 21.11 7.23 25.02
C THR A 167 20.74 8.74 24.95
N GLY A 168 19.43 9.07 24.91
CA GLY A 168 18.77 10.28 25.49
C GLY A 168 18.59 11.54 24.60
N GLY A 169 17.46 12.29 24.58
CA GLY A 169 16.19 12.23 25.32
C GLY A 169 15.13 13.31 24.94
N THR A 170 13.90 13.12 25.46
CA THR A 170 12.78 14.05 25.88
C THR A 170 12.13 15.03 24.85
N ALA A 171 10.80 15.23 24.73
CA ALA A 171 9.72 15.29 25.73
C ALA A 171 8.28 14.94 25.20
N GLN A 172 7.40 14.59 26.16
CA GLN A 172 5.99 14.11 26.16
C GLN A 172 4.95 15.27 26.29
N PRO A 173 3.58 15.10 26.29
CA PRO A 173 2.80 13.93 26.78
C PRO A 173 1.44 13.57 26.11
N TRP A 174 1.01 12.30 26.22
CA TRP A 174 -0.41 11.90 26.40
C TRP A 174 -0.55 10.49 27.04
N GLN A 175 -1.11 10.52 28.26
CA GLN A 175 -1.79 9.55 29.15
C GLN A 175 -1.33 8.08 29.37
N ASP A 176 -1.34 7.76 30.67
CA ASP A 176 -0.83 6.61 31.44
C ASP A 176 -1.53 5.26 31.13
N PRO A 177 -0.80 4.27 30.56
CA PRO A 177 -1.28 2.91 30.34
C PRO A 177 -1.32 2.03 31.61
N ASP A 178 -0.73 2.45 32.73
CA ASP A 178 -0.52 1.61 33.93
C ASP A 178 -1.78 1.46 34.81
N LYS A 179 -2.96 1.82 34.28
CA LYS A 179 -4.26 1.55 34.92
C LYS A 179 -5.13 0.53 34.19
N LEU A 180 -4.60 -0.15 33.19
CA LEU A 180 -5.14 -1.44 32.75
C LEU A 180 -4.32 -2.54 33.42
N PRO A 181 -4.94 -3.53 34.10
CA PRO A 181 -4.18 -4.65 34.63
C PRO A 181 -3.43 -5.31 33.48
N GLN A 182 -2.10 -5.37 33.59
CA GLN A 182 -1.22 -6.00 32.62
C GLN A 182 -1.69 -7.43 32.39
N ALA A 183 -2.21 -7.67 31.18
CA ALA A 183 -2.31 -9.00 30.62
C ALA A 183 -0.93 -9.65 30.70
N GLY A 184 -0.87 -10.88 31.23
CA GLY A 184 0.39 -11.60 31.41
C GLY A 184 1.22 -11.62 30.13
N THR A 185 2.52 -11.44 30.29
CA THR A 185 3.57 -11.41 29.26
C THR A 185 3.81 -12.76 28.56
N GLN A 186 2.75 -13.51 28.23
CA GLN A 186 2.87 -14.54 27.22
C GLN A 186 3.02 -13.82 25.86
N PRO A 187 4.09 -14.06 25.09
CA PRO A 187 4.17 -13.53 23.74
C PRO A 187 2.89 -13.89 22.99
N LEU A 188 2.41 -13.04 22.08
CA LEU A 188 1.33 -13.37 21.11
C LEU A 188 1.66 -14.62 20.25
N GLY A 189 2.74 -15.35 20.55
CA GLY A 189 3.34 -16.44 19.80
C GLY A 189 3.04 -17.80 20.40
N GLY A 190 2.07 -18.49 19.80
CA GLY A 190 2.22 -19.92 19.63
C GLY A 190 3.48 -20.23 18.81
N THR A 191 4.06 -21.41 18.96
CA THR A 191 5.06 -21.90 18.03
C THR A 191 4.41 -22.20 16.66
N PRO A 192 5.09 -21.92 15.54
CA PRO A 192 4.64 -22.36 14.22
C PRO A 192 4.30 -23.85 14.23
N THR A 193 3.15 -24.21 13.68
CA THR A 193 2.78 -25.62 13.52
C THR A 193 3.49 -26.25 12.32
N LEU A 194 3.90 -25.43 11.34
CA LEU A 194 4.68 -25.87 10.20
C LEU A 194 6.16 -25.90 10.55
N GLY A 195 6.86 -26.93 10.05
CA GLY A 195 8.31 -26.97 10.12
C GLY A 195 8.95 -25.89 9.24
N THR A 196 10.15 -25.46 9.61
CA THR A 196 10.91 -24.44 8.88
C THR A 196 11.07 -24.76 7.38
N LYS A 197 11.40 -26.01 7.05
CA LYS A 197 11.51 -26.48 5.65
C LYS A 197 10.21 -26.32 4.86
N GLU A 198 9.06 -26.50 5.51
CA GLU A 198 7.77 -26.33 4.85
C GLU A 198 7.46 -24.85 4.62
N ILE A 199 7.75 -23.99 5.60
CA ILE A 199 7.63 -22.54 5.45
C ILE A 199 8.51 -22.05 4.28
N ASP A 200 9.77 -22.48 4.22
CA ASP A 200 10.69 -22.14 3.14
C ASP A 200 10.16 -22.62 1.77
N ALA A 201 9.64 -23.84 1.71
CA ALA A 201 9.05 -24.39 0.48
C ALA A 201 7.82 -23.61 0.02
N ARG A 202 7.00 -23.10 0.95
CA ARG A 202 5.86 -22.23 0.64
C ARG A 202 6.32 -20.85 0.16
N LEU A 203 7.30 -20.24 0.83
CA LEU A 203 7.87 -18.94 0.45
C LEU A 203 8.57 -18.96 -0.91
N ALA A 204 9.26 -20.06 -1.24
CA ALA A 204 9.90 -20.22 -2.55
C ALA A 204 8.88 -20.15 -3.70
N LYS A 205 7.69 -20.73 -3.49
CA LYS A 205 6.62 -20.71 -4.49
C LYS A 205 5.94 -19.34 -4.65
N THR A 206 6.07 -18.44 -3.67
CA THR A 206 5.56 -17.06 -3.80
C THR A 206 6.56 -16.11 -4.48
N ALA A 207 7.81 -16.53 -4.71
CA ALA A 207 8.85 -15.70 -5.30
C ALA A 207 8.47 -15.04 -6.65
N PRO A 208 7.77 -15.72 -7.58
CA PRO A 208 7.34 -15.10 -8.85
C PRO A 208 6.39 -13.92 -8.70
N TYR A 209 5.74 -13.78 -7.54
CA TYR A 209 4.76 -12.72 -7.25
C TYR A 209 5.30 -11.65 -6.29
N ALA A 210 6.54 -11.79 -5.80
CA ALA A 210 7.05 -10.96 -4.71
C ALA A 210 7.04 -9.46 -5.06
N SER A 211 7.55 -9.09 -6.24
CA SER A 211 7.63 -7.68 -6.67
C SER A 211 6.22 -7.07 -6.86
N GLN A 212 5.33 -7.77 -7.56
CA GLN A 212 3.95 -7.32 -7.78
C GLN A 212 3.19 -7.22 -6.45
N ASN A 213 3.34 -8.20 -5.56
CA ASN A 213 2.73 -8.16 -4.25
C ASN A 213 3.20 -6.95 -3.42
N CYS A 214 4.49 -6.62 -3.47
CA CYS A 214 5.01 -5.43 -2.78
C CYS A 214 4.40 -4.12 -3.32
N SER A 215 4.25 -4.00 -4.65
CA SER A 215 3.54 -2.84 -5.23
C SER A 215 2.09 -2.72 -4.73
N TYR A 216 1.36 -3.83 -4.63
CA TYR A 216 0.00 -3.80 -4.08
C TYR A 216 -0.04 -3.56 -2.57
N ALA A 217 0.95 -4.04 -1.82
CA ALA A 217 1.09 -3.78 -0.40
C ALA A 217 1.32 -2.28 -0.11
N GLU A 218 2.22 -1.65 -0.87
CA GLU A 218 2.48 -0.20 -0.78
C GLU A 218 1.23 0.62 -1.09
N GLN A 219 0.49 0.28 -2.14
CA GLN A 219 -0.79 0.92 -2.48
C GLN A 219 -1.86 0.76 -1.38
N ALA A 220 -1.72 -0.27 -0.54
CA ALA A 220 -2.59 -0.54 0.59
C ALA A 220 -2.07 0.05 1.92
N ASN A 221 -1.03 0.91 1.89
CA ASN A 221 -0.37 1.50 3.05
C ASN A 221 0.20 0.45 4.04
N ILE A 222 0.87 -0.56 3.50
CA ILE A 222 1.54 -1.60 4.28
C ILE A 222 3.06 -1.39 4.16
N ASP A 223 3.69 -0.99 5.26
CA ASP A 223 5.11 -0.59 5.27
C ASP A 223 6.08 -1.76 5.07
N ASN A 224 5.69 -2.98 5.49
CA ASN A 224 6.45 -4.21 5.25
C ASN A 224 5.66 -5.16 4.35
N CYS A 225 5.95 -5.15 3.05
CA CYS A 225 5.30 -6.05 2.10
C CYS A 225 5.57 -7.55 2.32
N ASN A 226 6.60 -7.90 3.11
CA ASN A 226 6.80 -9.30 3.50
C ASN A 226 5.64 -9.83 4.34
N ALA A 227 4.88 -8.97 5.01
CA ALA A 227 3.69 -9.37 5.76
C ALA A 227 2.63 -10.01 4.86
N THR A 228 2.32 -9.40 3.71
CA THR A 228 1.30 -9.93 2.79
C THR A 228 1.84 -11.05 1.90
N ARG A 229 3.15 -11.07 1.63
CA ARG A 229 3.80 -12.23 1.00
C ARG A 229 3.80 -13.46 1.92
N ALA A 230 3.95 -13.27 3.23
CA ALA A 230 3.83 -14.33 4.21
C ALA A 230 2.39 -14.86 4.32
N VAL A 231 1.38 -13.98 4.29
CA VAL A 231 -0.03 -14.35 4.14
C VAL A 231 -0.23 -15.21 2.89
N MET A 232 0.21 -14.74 1.72
CA MET A 232 0.12 -15.50 0.46
C MET A 232 0.73 -16.92 0.57
N ALA A 233 1.86 -17.05 1.25
CA ALA A 233 2.52 -18.34 1.45
C ALA A 233 1.68 -19.30 2.31
N MET A 234 0.96 -18.79 3.31
CA MET A 234 0.08 -19.60 4.16
C MET A 234 -1.26 -19.90 3.49
N GLU A 235 -1.81 -18.95 2.75
CA GLU A 235 -3.10 -19.07 2.05
C GLU A 235 -3.07 -20.03 0.87
N SER A 236 -2.05 -19.94 0.01
CA SER A 236 -2.05 -20.68 -1.26
C SER A 236 -0.74 -21.36 -1.61
N ALA A 237 0.33 -21.10 -0.85
CA ALA A 237 1.69 -21.45 -1.22
C ALA A 237 2.03 -20.99 -2.66
N GLY A 238 1.57 -19.79 -3.05
CA GLY A 238 1.79 -19.22 -4.38
C GLY A 238 0.96 -19.87 -5.49
N ASN A 239 -0.08 -20.63 -5.18
CA ASN A 239 -0.97 -21.23 -6.20
C ASN A 239 -2.09 -20.25 -6.60
N PRO A 240 -2.06 -19.64 -7.80
CA PRO A 240 -3.11 -18.71 -8.23
C PRO A 240 -4.46 -19.38 -8.48
N LYS A 241 -4.50 -20.72 -8.54
CA LYS A 241 -5.71 -21.52 -8.71
C LYS A 241 -6.20 -22.15 -7.41
N ALA A 242 -5.65 -21.79 -6.24
CA ALA A 242 -6.08 -22.33 -4.95
C ALA A 242 -7.54 -22.02 -4.65
N GLN A 243 -8.25 -22.99 -4.07
CA GLN A 243 -9.68 -22.89 -3.74
C GLN A 243 -9.94 -23.63 -2.41
N GLU A 244 -10.48 -22.92 -1.44
CA GLU A 244 -10.92 -23.48 -0.17
C GLU A 244 -12.24 -22.82 0.23
N GLY A 245 -13.32 -23.60 0.39
CA GLY A 245 -14.65 -23.04 0.61
C GLY A 245 -15.03 -21.99 -0.45
N ASN A 246 -15.25 -20.75 -0.01
CA ASN A 246 -15.52 -19.59 -0.89
C ASN A 246 -14.27 -18.80 -1.30
N SER A 247 -13.13 -19.07 -0.67
CA SER A 247 -11.87 -18.37 -0.86
C SER A 247 -11.15 -18.79 -2.14
N ARG A 248 -10.53 -17.85 -2.84
CA ARG A 248 -9.91 -18.08 -4.15
C ARG A 248 -8.55 -17.41 -4.29
N GLY A 249 -7.66 -18.07 -5.05
CA GLY A 249 -6.42 -17.51 -5.57
C GLY A 249 -5.29 -17.35 -4.54
N LEU A 250 -4.32 -16.51 -4.89
CA LEU A 250 -3.05 -16.32 -4.18
C LEU A 250 -3.21 -15.97 -2.70
N MET A 251 -4.15 -15.08 -2.40
CA MET A 251 -4.42 -14.58 -1.05
C MET A 251 -5.76 -15.08 -0.50
N GLN A 252 -6.37 -16.10 -1.13
CA GLN A 252 -7.62 -16.72 -0.67
C GLN A 252 -8.74 -15.68 -0.39
N VAL A 253 -8.93 -14.74 -1.30
CA VAL A 253 -9.95 -13.70 -1.19
C VAL A 253 -11.34 -14.30 -1.40
N GLU A 254 -12.30 -13.96 -0.53
CA GLU A 254 -13.71 -14.33 -0.70
C GLU A 254 -14.49 -13.33 -1.57
N PRO A 255 -15.59 -13.74 -2.24
CA PRO A 255 -16.44 -12.84 -3.01
C PRO A 255 -17.00 -11.65 -2.23
N ALA A 256 -17.36 -11.84 -0.96
CA ALA A 256 -17.85 -10.75 -0.11
C ALA A 256 -16.75 -9.68 0.11
N THR A 257 -15.54 -10.11 0.43
CA THR A 257 -14.35 -9.25 0.58
C THR A 257 -14.02 -8.54 -0.73
N ALA A 258 -14.07 -9.24 -1.86
CA ALA A 258 -13.84 -8.65 -3.18
C ALA A 258 -14.81 -7.50 -3.48
N ARG A 259 -16.11 -7.66 -3.18
CA ARG A 259 -17.12 -6.59 -3.33
C ARG A 259 -16.92 -5.41 -2.37
N GLN A 260 -16.35 -5.68 -1.20
CA GLN A 260 -16.02 -4.65 -0.22
C GLN A 260 -14.82 -3.82 -0.68
N MET A 261 -13.77 -4.48 -1.20
CA MET A 261 -12.53 -3.83 -1.65
C MET A 261 -12.65 -3.19 -3.03
N ASP A 262 -13.53 -3.70 -3.88
CA ASP A 262 -13.84 -3.15 -5.20
C ASP A 262 -15.37 -3.10 -5.42
N PRO A 263 -15.99 -1.93 -5.17
CA PRO A 263 -17.42 -1.74 -5.36
C PRO A 263 -17.94 -2.01 -6.78
N SER A 264 -17.08 -2.00 -7.81
CA SER A 264 -17.50 -2.33 -9.18
C SER A 264 -17.93 -3.79 -9.33
N LEU A 265 -17.51 -4.66 -8.41
CA LEU A 265 -17.83 -6.09 -8.41
C LEU A 265 -19.19 -6.41 -7.75
N ARG A 266 -19.87 -5.42 -7.15
CA ARG A 266 -21.12 -5.64 -6.38
C ARG A 266 -22.24 -6.29 -7.18
N ASN A 267 -22.30 -6.04 -8.48
CA ASN A 267 -23.32 -6.57 -9.38
C ASN A 267 -22.96 -7.94 -9.99
N LEU A 268 -21.80 -8.51 -9.65
CA LEU A 268 -21.39 -9.84 -10.11
C LEU A 268 -21.84 -10.93 -9.13
N SER A 269 -22.20 -12.09 -9.67
CA SER A 269 -22.46 -13.30 -8.88
C SER A 269 -21.18 -13.85 -8.25
N ASP A 270 -21.32 -14.66 -7.19
CA ASP A 270 -20.17 -15.30 -6.53
C ASP A 270 -19.34 -16.14 -7.52
N ALA A 271 -19.99 -16.87 -8.42
CA ALA A 271 -19.30 -17.66 -9.44
C ALA A 271 -18.45 -16.79 -10.39
N GLN A 272 -18.96 -15.62 -10.80
CA GLN A 272 -18.21 -14.68 -11.64
C GLN A 272 -16.99 -14.11 -10.91
N ILE A 273 -17.15 -13.73 -9.63
CA ILE A 273 -16.04 -13.21 -8.82
C ILE A 273 -15.02 -14.32 -8.55
N GLN A 274 -15.46 -15.53 -8.21
CA GLN A 274 -14.56 -16.66 -7.98
C GLN A 274 -13.75 -16.98 -9.24
N SER A 275 -14.38 -16.96 -10.42
CA SER A 275 -13.69 -17.12 -11.70
C SER A 275 -12.68 -16.00 -11.96
N LEU A 276 -13.03 -14.75 -11.69
CA LEU A 276 -12.11 -13.62 -11.79
C LEU A 276 -10.89 -13.82 -10.89
N LEU A 277 -11.10 -14.18 -9.62
CA LEU A 277 -10.04 -14.29 -8.61
C LEU A 277 -9.03 -15.41 -8.88
N VAL A 278 -9.44 -16.52 -9.51
CA VAL A 278 -8.49 -17.59 -9.90
C VAL A 278 -7.83 -17.32 -11.26
N ASN A 279 -8.45 -16.53 -12.14
CA ASN A 279 -7.92 -16.26 -13.48
C ASN A 279 -7.12 -14.96 -13.57
N ASN A 280 -7.16 -14.12 -12.53
CA ASN A 280 -6.44 -12.86 -12.48
C ASN A 280 -5.66 -12.74 -11.14
N PRO A 281 -4.41 -13.24 -11.09
CA PRO A 281 -3.59 -13.17 -9.88
C PRO A 281 -3.31 -11.74 -9.42
N ASP A 282 -3.20 -10.79 -10.34
CA ASP A 282 -3.02 -9.36 -10.04
C ASP A 282 -4.24 -8.81 -9.30
N LYS A 283 -5.45 -9.10 -9.80
CA LYS A 283 -6.68 -8.71 -9.11
C LYS A 283 -6.81 -9.36 -7.75
N ASN A 284 -6.36 -10.61 -7.61
CA ASN A 284 -6.36 -11.32 -6.34
C ASN A 284 -5.43 -10.65 -5.32
N MET A 285 -4.19 -10.33 -5.72
CA MET A 285 -3.23 -9.61 -4.88
C MET A 285 -3.69 -8.20 -4.54
N GLU A 286 -4.25 -7.45 -5.50
CA GLU A 286 -4.79 -6.11 -5.28
C GLU A 286 -5.86 -6.11 -4.17
N LEU A 287 -6.84 -7.01 -4.28
CA LEU A 287 -7.95 -7.09 -3.32
C LEU A 287 -7.49 -7.65 -1.97
N GLY A 288 -6.61 -8.66 -1.96
CA GLY A 288 -6.06 -9.24 -0.74
C GLY A 288 -5.21 -8.24 0.04
N ASN A 289 -4.32 -7.50 -0.63
CA ASN A 289 -3.51 -6.44 -0.01
C ASN A 289 -4.38 -5.28 0.46
N LYS A 290 -5.40 -4.83 -0.30
CA LYS A 290 -6.35 -3.80 0.17
C LYS A 290 -7.06 -4.22 1.46
N TYR A 291 -7.54 -5.46 1.52
CA TYR A 291 -8.21 -5.97 2.72
C TYR A 291 -7.25 -6.07 3.91
N TYR A 292 -6.07 -6.65 3.71
CA TYR A 292 -5.06 -6.74 4.76
C TYR A 292 -4.61 -5.34 5.24
N GLY A 293 -4.45 -4.37 4.32
CA GLY A 293 -4.09 -2.99 4.64
C GLY A 293 -5.13 -2.28 5.49
N GLN A 294 -6.43 -2.53 5.27
CA GLN A 294 -7.50 -2.02 6.16
C GLN A 294 -7.38 -2.60 7.57
N LEU A 295 -7.05 -3.89 7.69
CA LEU A 295 -6.84 -4.54 8.98
C LEU A 295 -5.57 -4.00 9.67
N TYR A 296 -4.46 -3.86 8.95
CA TYR A 296 -3.23 -3.30 9.47
C TYR A 296 -3.43 -1.85 9.92
N THR A 297 -4.10 -1.01 9.13
CA THR A 297 -4.46 0.36 9.52
C THR A 297 -5.30 0.40 10.80
N LYS A 298 -6.22 -0.57 10.97
CA LYS A 298 -7.08 -0.67 12.15
C LYS A 298 -6.32 -1.08 13.41
N TYR A 299 -5.38 -2.01 13.31
CA TYR A 299 -4.75 -2.63 14.48
C TYR A 299 -3.32 -2.14 14.77
N GLY A 300 -2.61 -1.60 13.77
CA GLY A 300 -1.21 -1.18 13.89
C GLY A 300 -0.22 -2.32 14.14
N ASP A 301 -0.69 -3.57 14.10
CA ASP A 301 0.06 -4.77 14.42
C ASP A 301 -0.26 -5.86 13.39
N TYR A 302 0.79 -6.48 12.86
CA TYR A 302 0.66 -7.49 11.80
C TYR A 302 0.06 -8.79 12.30
N ASP A 303 0.28 -9.21 13.53
CA ASP A 303 -0.30 -10.45 14.04
C ASP A 303 -1.81 -10.27 14.28
N LEU A 304 -2.21 -9.09 14.80
CA LEU A 304 -3.62 -8.73 14.92
C LEU A 304 -4.28 -8.59 13.53
N ALA A 305 -3.61 -7.98 12.56
CA ALA A 305 -4.12 -7.91 11.19
C ALA A 305 -4.28 -9.31 10.58
N THR A 306 -3.29 -10.19 10.78
CA THR A 306 -3.29 -11.58 10.32
C THR A 306 -4.39 -12.41 10.98
N ALA A 307 -4.59 -12.25 12.29
CA ALA A 307 -5.66 -12.91 13.04
C ALA A 307 -7.04 -12.49 12.52
N ALA A 308 -7.24 -11.19 12.25
CA ALA A 308 -8.48 -10.68 11.70
C ALA A 308 -8.69 -11.07 10.22
N TYR A 309 -7.61 -11.28 9.46
CA TYR A 309 -7.67 -11.74 8.07
C TYR A 309 -8.23 -13.16 7.99
N ASN A 310 -7.74 -14.06 8.86
CA ASN A 310 -8.15 -15.47 8.90
C ASN A 310 -9.42 -15.72 9.73
N GLY A 311 -9.52 -15.16 10.93
CA GLY A 311 -10.61 -15.41 11.89
C GLY A 311 -11.68 -14.32 11.96
N GLY A 312 -11.58 -13.30 11.10
CA GLY A 312 -12.44 -12.11 11.16
C GLY A 312 -12.12 -11.18 12.33
N THR A 313 -12.61 -9.94 12.28
CA THR A 313 -12.26 -8.91 13.29
C THR A 313 -12.62 -9.26 14.73
N LYS A 314 -13.57 -10.17 14.96
CA LYS A 314 -13.96 -10.67 16.28
C LYS A 314 -12.89 -11.56 16.93
N ALA A 315 -11.97 -12.11 16.14
CA ALA A 315 -10.80 -12.85 16.63
C ALA A 315 -10.01 -12.01 17.65
N ASN A 316 -9.89 -10.70 17.40
CA ASN A 316 -9.16 -9.74 18.22
C ASN A 316 -10.01 -9.11 19.33
N GLU A 317 -11.21 -9.60 19.61
CA GLU A 317 -11.93 -9.16 20.81
C GLU A 317 -11.29 -9.82 22.05
N PRO A 318 -11.37 -9.20 23.24
CA PRO A 318 -10.91 -9.83 24.47
C PRO A 318 -11.60 -11.19 24.72
N SER A 319 -10.83 -12.18 25.15
CA SER A 319 -11.36 -13.46 25.56
C SER A 319 -12.09 -13.35 26.89
N LYS A 320 -13.25 -14.00 26.98
CA LYS A 320 -14.00 -14.16 28.24
C LYS A 320 -13.32 -15.17 29.17
N ASP A 321 -12.72 -16.21 28.60
CA ASP A 321 -12.25 -17.39 29.34
C ASP A 321 -10.75 -17.34 29.62
N CYS A 322 -10.01 -16.50 28.90
CA CYS A 322 -8.59 -16.23 29.09
C CYS A 322 -8.33 -14.74 29.32
N PRO A 323 -8.42 -14.23 30.57
CA PRO A 323 -8.16 -12.83 30.86
C PRO A 323 -6.80 -12.35 30.35
N GLY A 324 -6.80 -11.23 29.64
CA GLY A 324 -5.61 -10.62 29.04
C GLY A 324 -5.24 -11.15 27.64
N LEU A 325 -5.93 -12.17 27.14
CA LEU A 325 -5.74 -12.68 25.78
C LEU A 325 -6.88 -12.25 24.85
N HIS A 326 -6.62 -12.23 23.55
CA HIS A 326 -7.66 -12.17 22.53
C HIS A 326 -8.41 -13.50 22.44
N LYS A 327 -9.62 -13.48 21.89
CA LYS A 327 -10.41 -14.70 21.64
C LYS A 327 -9.63 -15.70 20.81
N TRP A 328 -8.90 -15.23 19.80
CA TRP A 328 -8.12 -16.13 18.98
C TRP A 328 -7.03 -16.82 19.78
N GLU A 329 -6.35 -16.15 20.69
CA GLU A 329 -5.27 -16.74 21.48
C GLU A 329 -5.74 -17.75 22.54
N CYS A 330 -7.00 -17.65 22.96
CA CYS A 330 -7.52 -18.45 24.07
C CYS A 330 -7.80 -19.91 23.68
N VAL A 331 -7.11 -20.85 24.33
CA VAL A 331 -7.28 -22.31 24.09
C VAL A 331 -8.45 -22.93 24.85
N TRP A 332 -9.25 -22.14 25.59
CA TRP A 332 -10.31 -22.63 26.47
C TRP A 332 -11.66 -22.00 26.16
N ASP A 333 -12.72 -22.80 26.27
CA ASP A 333 -14.13 -22.38 26.27
C ASP A 333 -14.74 -22.50 27.67
N SER A 334 -13.90 -22.48 28.71
CA SER A 334 -14.28 -22.75 30.09
C SER A 334 -13.75 -21.68 31.03
N PRO A 335 -14.64 -20.95 31.74
CA PRO A 335 -14.22 -19.94 32.71
C PRO A 335 -13.36 -20.53 33.83
N GLY A 336 -12.25 -19.87 34.15
CA GLY A 336 -11.35 -20.28 35.23
C GLY A 336 -10.44 -21.46 34.90
N CYS A 337 -10.32 -21.82 33.61
CA CYS A 337 -9.34 -22.80 33.13
C CYS A 337 -8.01 -22.16 32.72
N TYR A 338 -8.04 -20.92 32.25
CA TYR A 338 -6.82 -20.21 31.88
C TYR A 338 -5.92 -19.97 33.11
N GLY A 339 -4.66 -20.37 33.00
CA GLY A 339 -3.67 -20.23 34.07
C GLY A 339 -3.90 -21.13 35.28
N THR A 340 -4.81 -22.12 35.19
CA THR A 340 -5.07 -23.05 36.29
C THR A 340 -4.61 -24.47 35.93
N GLY A 341 -4.33 -25.29 36.94
CA GLY A 341 -4.00 -26.71 36.76
C GLY A 341 -5.23 -27.60 36.58
N LYS A 342 -6.39 -27.04 36.23
CA LYS A 342 -7.63 -27.80 36.08
C LYS A 342 -7.57 -28.69 34.85
N THR A 343 -8.07 -29.92 35.00
CA THR A 343 -8.08 -30.93 33.94
C THR A 343 -9.46 -31.17 33.34
N ASP A 344 -10.52 -30.61 33.93
CA ASP A 344 -11.92 -30.72 33.55
C ASP A 344 -12.40 -29.54 32.69
N CYS A 345 -11.55 -29.09 31.76
CA CYS A 345 -11.75 -27.88 30.97
C CYS A 345 -12.10 -28.19 29.51
N LYS A 346 -13.12 -27.51 28.98
CA LYS A 346 -13.43 -27.57 27.54
C LYS A 346 -12.44 -26.72 26.76
N ARG A 347 -11.80 -27.31 25.76
CA ARG A 347 -10.89 -26.63 24.83
C ARG A 347 -11.67 -25.83 23.79
N ASN A 348 -11.17 -24.64 23.46
CA ASN A 348 -11.54 -23.92 22.25
C ASN A 348 -10.85 -24.65 21.10
N GLU A 349 -11.45 -25.68 20.52
CA GLU A 349 -10.86 -26.51 19.48
C GLU A 349 -11.91 -26.89 18.45
N GLY A 350 -11.47 -27.18 17.22
CA GLY A 350 -12.32 -27.49 16.07
C GLY A 350 -12.46 -26.33 15.08
N VAL A 351 -13.09 -26.64 13.94
CA VAL A 351 -13.26 -25.72 12.80
C VAL A 351 -14.16 -24.52 13.09
N ASP A 352 -15.09 -24.66 14.04
CA ASP A 352 -16.01 -23.58 14.47
C ASP A 352 -15.41 -22.73 15.60
N SER A 353 -14.13 -22.95 15.95
CA SER A 353 -13.39 -22.24 16.99
C SER A 353 -12.30 -21.35 16.38
N TYR A 354 -11.48 -20.70 17.22
CA TYR A 354 -10.30 -19.98 16.74
C TYR A 354 -9.03 -20.84 16.64
N GLU A 355 -9.16 -22.16 16.73
CA GLU A 355 -8.02 -23.07 16.55
C GLU A 355 -7.32 -22.89 15.19
N PRO A 356 -8.04 -22.76 14.05
CA PRO A 356 -7.38 -22.47 12.77
C PRO A 356 -6.56 -21.19 12.84
N THR A 357 -7.12 -20.12 13.42
CA THR A 357 -6.43 -18.81 13.56
C THR A 357 -5.22 -18.89 14.48
N ARG A 358 -5.29 -19.65 15.59
CA ARG A 358 -4.12 -19.90 16.48
C ARG A 358 -2.98 -20.60 15.80
N LYS A 359 -3.27 -21.48 14.85
CA LYS A 359 -2.23 -22.17 14.07
C LYS A 359 -1.71 -21.25 12.96
N TYR A 360 -2.60 -20.48 12.35
CA TYR A 360 -2.31 -19.62 11.21
C TYR A 360 -1.34 -18.47 11.55
N VAL A 361 -1.62 -17.71 12.60
CA VAL A 361 -0.85 -16.49 12.94
C VAL A 361 0.64 -16.76 13.18
N PRO A 362 1.05 -17.76 14.01
CA PRO A 362 2.47 -18.10 14.17
C PRO A 362 3.18 -18.50 12.88
N ASN A 363 2.50 -19.21 11.98
CA ASN A 363 3.10 -19.62 10.71
C ASN A 363 3.33 -18.42 9.77
N VAL A 364 2.37 -17.48 9.71
CA VAL A 364 2.54 -16.22 8.95
C VAL A 364 3.65 -15.37 9.56
N ARG A 365 3.70 -15.23 10.89
CA ARG A 365 4.77 -14.50 11.58
C ARG A 365 6.14 -15.08 11.25
N ALA A 366 6.30 -16.39 11.40
CA ALA A 366 7.57 -17.06 11.10
C ALA A 366 7.95 -16.92 9.62
N ALA A 367 6.98 -16.99 8.69
CA ALA A 367 7.23 -16.76 7.28
C ALA A 367 7.68 -15.31 6.99
N ARG A 368 7.08 -14.32 7.65
CA ARG A 368 7.49 -12.91 7.54
C ARG A 368 8.90 -12.69 8.11
N GLU A 369 9.18 -13.18 9.31
CA GLU A 369 10.50 -13.05 9.94
C GLU A 369 11.60 -13.69 9.09
N ARG A 370 11.29 -14.81 8.42
CA ARG A 370 12.18 -15.45 7.44
C ARG A 370 12.47 -14.56 6.25
N LEU A 371 11.45 -13.89 5.71
CA LEU A 371 11.61 -12.93 4.61
C LEU A 371 12.40 -11.70 5.04
N ASP A 372 12.09 -11.14 6.21
CA ASP A 372 12.78 -9.96 6.76
C ASP A 372 14.28 -10.24 7.02
N SER A 373 14.59 -11.46 7.49
CA SER A 373 15.97 -11.89 7.73
C SER A 373 16.76 -12.16 6.44
N ALA A 374 16.08 -12.33 5.30
CA ALA A 374 16.70 -12.61 4.01
C ALA A 374 17.20 -11.37 3.27
N GLY A 375 16.94 -10.15 3.79
CA GLY A 375 17.52 -8.90 3.29
C GLY A 375 17.11 -8.50 1.86
N ASN A 376 15.89 -8.88 1.43
CA ASN A 376 15.35 -8.47 0.13
C ASN A 376 14.38 -7.30 0.23
#